data_AF-A0A137QD20-F1
#
_entry.id   AF-A0A137QD20-F1
#
_cell.length_a   1.000
_cell.length_b   1.000
_cell.length_c   1.000
_cell.angle_alpha   90.00
_cell.angle_beta   90.00
_cell.angle_gamma   90.00
#
_symmetry.space_group_name_H-M   'P 1'
#
loop_
_entity.id
_entity.type
_entity.pdbx_description
1 polymer ?
#
loop_
_entity_poly.entity_id
_entity_poly.type
_entity_poly.pdbx_seq_one_letter_code
_entity_poly.pdbx_strand_id
1 'polypeptide(L)'
;MAALRVIPALINKVCKEEALLDSGSQIVSMSREAASACRITWDPELIINMQSVNGQITKTCSLAKNIPFNFGNVTIHLQVHVMEQAPYRVLLDRPFDVITESQIANSTERHQFISITDPNTGECTSLSTYP
;
A
#
# COMPACT_ATOMS: atom_id res chain seq x y z
N MET A 1 8.23 -15.15 -14.03
CA MET A 1 7.90 -14.02 -13.15
C MET A 1 6.45 -14.17 -12.71
N ALA A 2 6.19 -14.16 -11.41
CA ALA A 2 4.82 -13.99 -10.93
C ALA A 2 4.34 -12.58 -11.35
N ALA A 3 3.11 -12.46 -11.83
CA ALA A 3 2.53 -11.16 -12.12
C ALA A 3 2.33 -10.40 -10.81
N LEU A 4 2.63 -9.10 -10.81
CA LEU A 4 2.21 -8.23 -9.73
C LEU A 4 0.69 -8.27 -9.62
N ARG A 5 0.16 -8.11 -8.40
CA ARG A 5 -1.28 -8.13 -8.16
C ARG A 5 -1.67 -6.96 -7.29
N VAL A 6 -2.91 -6.56 -7.43
CA VAL A 6 -3.47 -5.42 -6.72
C VAL A 6 -4.65 -5.84 -5.85
N ILE A 7 -4.95 -5.00 -4.85
CA ILE A 7 -6.19 -5.01 -4.08
C ILE A 7 -6.81 -3.62 -4.03
N PRO A 8 -8.15 -3.50 -3.98
CA PRO A 8 -8.78 -2.20 -3.83
C PRO A 8 -8.64 -1.69 -2.39
N ALA A 9 -8.33 -0.40 -2.24
CA ALA A 9 -8.32 0.28 -0.95
C ALA A 9 -9.13 1.58 -1.04
N LEU A 10 -10.00 1.83 -0.07
CA LEU A 10 -10.57 3.16 0.14
C LEU A 10 -9.63 3.95 1.06
N ILE A 11 -9.02 5.01 0.53
CA ILE A 11 -7.96 5.74 1.21
C ILE A 11 -8.48 7.08 1.70
N ASN A 12 -8.15 7.41 2.94
CA ASN A 12 -8.57 8.64 3.61
C ASN A 12 -10.09 8.86 3.61
N LYS A 13 -10.87 7.78 3.43
CA LYS A 13 -12.34 7.81 3.25
C LYS A 13 -12.81 8.66 2.07
N VAL A 14 -11.93 8.97 1.11
CA VAL A 14 -12.21 9.89 0.00
C VAL A 14 -12.15 9.20 -1.35
N CYS A 15 -11.04 8.52 -1.64
CA CYS A 15 -10.74 7.96 -2.95
C CYS A 15 -10.66 6.43 -2.88
N LYS A 16 -10.97 5.75 -3.98
CA LYS A 16 -10.63 4.34 -4.13
C LYS A 16 -9.45 4.22 -5.07
N GLU A 17 -8.45 3.47 -4.66
CA GLU A 17 -7.24 3.22 -5.44
C GLU A 17 -6.92 1.72 -5.48
N GLU A 18 -6.23 1.32 -6.53
CA GLU A 18 -5.66 -0.03 -6.65
C GLU A 18 -4.27 -0.04 -6.05
N ALA A 19 -4.10 -0.86 -5.01
CA ALA A 19 -2.90 -0.96 -4.22
C ALA A 19 -2.11 -2.19 -4.63
N LEU A 20 -0.93 -1.95 -5.19
CA LEU A 20 0.00 -2.97 -5.67
C LEU A 20 0.64 -3.70 -4.49
N LEU A 21 0.63 -5.02 -4.51
CA LEU A 21 1.28 -5.86 -3.49
C LEU A 21 2.72 -6.17 -3.93
N ASP A 22 3.71 -5.65 -3.21
CA ASP A 22 5.14 -5.88 -3.46
C ASP A 22 5.92 -6.22 -2.17
N SER A 23 6.03 -7.51 -1.86
CA SER A 23 6.80 -7.99 -0.71
C SER A 23 8.33 -7.79 -0.84
N GLY A 24 8.80 -7.38 -2.02
CA GLY A 24 10.20 -7.07 -2.30
C GLY A 24 10.61 -5.67 -1.87
N SER A 25 9.65 -4.76 -1.68
CA SER A 25 9.93 -3.38 -1.29
C SER A 25 9.79 -3.18 0.23
N GLN A 26 10.34 -2.07 0.72
CA GLN A 26 10.55 -1.79 2.14
C GLN A 26 9.70 -0.61 2.65
N ILE A 27 8.87 0.00 1.81
CA ILE A 27 8.12 1.21 2.15
C ILE A 27 6.71 1.18 1.58
N VAL A 28 5.71 1.51 2.39
CA VAL A 28 4.41 1.84 1.81
C VAL A 28 4.53 3.19 1.12
N SER A 29 4.18 3.26 -0.16
CA SER A 29 4.34 4.47 -0.96
C SER A 29 3.16 4.74 -1.89
N MET A 30 3.01 6.00 -2.30
CA MET A 30 1.91 6.49 -3.11
C MET A 30 2.40 7.59 -4.07
N SER A 31 1.87 7.62 -5.29
CA SER A 31 2.18 8.72 -6.22
C SER A 31 1.60 10.03 -5.71
N ARG A 32 2.23 11.16 -6.05
CA ARG A 32 1.72 12.50 -5.71
C ARG A 32 0.31 12.71 -6.26
N GLU A 33 0.03 12.24 -7.46
CA GLU A 33 -1.30 12.36 -8.09
C GLU A 33 -2.36 11.61 -7.28
N ALA A 34 -2.05 10.38 -6.86
CA ALA A 34 -2.95 9.59 -6.03
C ALA A 34 -3.13 10.23 -4.66
N ALA A 35 -2.04 10.64 -3.99
CA ALA A 35 -2.11 11.32 -2.70
C ALA A 35 -2.97 12.59 -2.76
N SER A 36 -2.85 13.36 -3.85
CA SER A 36 -3.66 14.55 -4.10
C SER A 36 -5.13 14.21 -4.33
N ALA A 37 -5.43 13.18 -5.13
CA ALA A 37 -6.80 12.69 -5.36
C ALA A 37 -7.48 12.25 -4.05
N CYS A 38 -6.70 11.65 -3.15
CA CYS A 38 -7.14 11.18 -1.84
C CYS A 38 -7.13 12.27 -0.76
N ARG A 39 -6.78 13.52 -1.11
CA ARG A 39 -6.69 14.67 -0.20
C ARG A 39 -5.79 14.39 1.01
N ILE A 40 -4.71 13.64 0.78
CA ILE A 40 -3.72 13.34 1.80
C ILE A 40 -2.78 14.53 1.91
N THR A 41 -2.62 15.04 3.12
CA THR A 41 -1.57 16.00 3.46
C THR A 41 -0.37 15.24 4.02
N TRP A 42 0.83 15.69 3.67
CA TRP A 42 2.08 15.13 4.18
C TRP A 42 2.95 16.21 4.84
N ASP A 43 3.78 15.78 5.78
CA ASP A 43 4.72 16.63 6.52
C ASP A 43 5.89 16.97 5.59
N PRO A 44 6.18 18.22 5.21
CA PRO A 44 7.18 18.52 4.17
C PRO A 44 8.65 18.27 4.58
N GLU A 45 8.94 17.98 5.85
CA GLU A 45 10.32 17.92 6.35
C GLU A 45 10.93 16.51 6.35
N LEU A 46 10.11 15.47 6.16
CA LEU A 46 10.53 14.06 6.25
C LEU A 46 10.79 13.44 4.88
N ILE A 47 11.94 13.78 4.31
CA ILE A 47 12.41 13.28 3.02
C ILE A 47 13.40 12.13 3.22
N ILE A 48 13.16 11.00 2.54
CA ILE A 48 14.11 9.89 2.47
C ILE A 48 14.58 9.64 1.04
N ASN A 49 15.75 9.04 0.91
CA ASN A 49 16.25 8.53 -0.37
C ASN A 49 15.77 7.10 -0.56
N MET A 50 15.12 6.82 -1.69
CA MET A 50 14.68 5.50 -2.10
C MET A 50 15.59 4.99 -3.22
N GLN A 51 16.17 3.81 -3.04
CA GLN A 51 16.88 3.12 -4.12
C GLN A 51 15.93 2.12 -4.78
N SER A 52 15.70 2.30 -6.07
CA SER A 52 14.88 1.37 -6.86
C SER A 52 15.68 0.16 -7.32
N VAL A 53 14.98 -0.83 -7.88
CA VAL A 53 15.58 -2.08 -8.37
C VAL A 53 16.64 -1.89 -9.46
N ASN A 54 16.59 -0.79 -10.21
CA ASN A 54 17.57 -0.47 -11.25
C ASN A 54 18.79 0.31 -10.70
N GLY A 55 18.85 0.52 -9.38
CA GLY A 55 19.91 1.28 -8.70
C GLY A 55 19.71 2.79 -8.68
N GLN A 56 18.66 3.32 -9.32
CA GLN A 56 18.36 4.74 -9.30
C GLN A 56 17.90 5.17 -7.90
N ILE A 57 18.52 6.22 -7.39
CA ILE A 57 18.16 6.85 -6.12
C ILE A 57 17.23 8.02 -6.41
N THR A 58 16.01 7.95 -5.87
CA THR A 58 14.98 8.97 -5.99
C THR A 58 14.57 9.45 -4.60
N LYS A 59 14.29 10.75 -4.45
CA LYS A 59 13.80 11.28 -3.18
C LYS A 59 12.28 11.18 -3.11
N THR A 60 11.75 10.80 -1.96
CA THR A 60 10.33 10.98 -1.67
C THR A 60 10.00 12.47 -1.64
N CYS A 61 8.79 12.87 -2.01
CA CYS A 61 8.30 14.22 -1.70
C CYS A 61 8.29 14.42 -0.19
N SER A 62 7.64 13.49 0.53
CA SER A 62 7.71 13.39 1.99
C SER A 62 6.91 12.20 2.56
N LEU A 63 6.70 12.18 3.89
CA LEU A 63 5.90 11.20 4.62
C LEU A 63 4.51 11.73 5.03
N ALA A 64 3.46 11.00 4.67
CA ALA A 64 2.12 11.15 5.22
C ALA A 64 1.93 10.16 6.39
N LYS A 65 1.52 10.67 7.55
CA LYS A 65 1.45 9.87 8.78
C LYS A 65 0.04 9.40 9.09
N ASN A 66 -0.10 8.14 9.51
CA ASN A 66 -1.35 7.55 10.01
C ASN A 66 -2.54 7.72 9.05
N ILE A 67 -2.33 7.47 7.76
CA ILE A 67 -3.40 7.57 6.77
C ILE A 67 -4.29 6.31 6.87
N PRO A 68 -5.61 6.44 7.00
CA PRO A 68 -6.49 5.29 7.08
C PRO A 68 -6.72 4.67 5.70
N PHE A 69 -6.45 3.37 5.59
CA PHE A 69 -6.72 2.53 4.44
C PHE A 69 -7.80 1.53 4.82
N ASN A 70 -8.91 1.58 4.11
CA ASN A 70 -10.03 0.67 4.28
C ASN A 70 -9.93 -0.47 3.27
N PHE A 71 -9.73 -1.67 3.80
CA PHE A 71 -9.70 -2.94 3.08
C PHE A 71 -10.95 -3.73 3.47
N GLY A 72 -12.00 -3.68 2.65
CA GLY A 72 -13.31 -4.20 3.06
C GLY A 72 -13.82 -3.51 4.33
N ASN A 73 -14.05 -4.27 5.40
CA ASN A 73 -14.45 -3.77 6.72
C ASN A 73 -13.27 -3.38 7.63
N VAL A 74 -12.04 -3.77 7.30
CA VAL A 74 -10.85 -3.52 8.13
C VAL A 74 -10.23 -2.16 7.79
N THR A 75 -9.83 -1.40 8.81
CA THR A 75 -9.14 -0.11 8.65
C THR A 75 -7.72 -0.19 9.20
N ILE A 76 -6.71 0.00 8.36
CA ILE A 76 -5.30 0.03 8.77
C ILE A 76 -4.75 1.44 8.61
N HIS A 77 -4.06 1.95 9.63
CA HIS A 77 -3.41 3.25 9.57
C HIS A 77 -1.95 3.08 9.14
N LEU A 78 -1.59 3.60 7.97
CA LEU A 78 -0.27 3.41 7.36
C LEU A 78 0.53 4.70 7.33
N GLN A 79 1.85 4.56 7.44
CA GLN A 79 2.80 5.61 7.10
C GLN A 79 3.08 5.52 5.60
N VAL A 80 2.80 6.57 4.83
CA VAL A 80 2.84 6.52 3.37
C VAL A 80 3.85 7.52 2.84
N HIS A 81 4.87 7.03 2.16
CA HIS A 81 5.82 7.87 1.44
C HIS A 81 5.23 8.36 0.12
N VAL A 82 5.16 9.68 -0.05
CA VAL A 82 4.68 10.28 -1.29
C VAL A 82 5.83 10.40 -2.28
N MET A 83 5.61 9.91 -3.51
CA MET A 83 6.59 9.89 -4.59
C MET A 83 6.19 10.89 -5.67
N GLU A 84 7.14 11.70 -6.15
CA GLU A 84 6.85 12.70 -7.20
C GLU A 84 6.45 12.02 -8.52
N GLN A 85 7.18 10.98 -8.91
CA GLN A 85 7.00 10.28 -10.18
C GLN A 85 7.06 8.76 -9.94
N ALA A 86 5.94 8.20 -9.48
CA ALA A 86 5.81 6.74 -9.35
C ALA A 86 5.04 6.16 -10.54
N PRO A 87 5.47 4.99 -11.08
CA PRO A 87 4.74 4.30 -12.15
C PRO A 87 3.51 3.52 -11.64
N TYR A 88 3.19 3.64 -10.35
CA TYR A 88 2.07 3.01 -9.67
C TYR A 88 1.32 4.06 -8.83
N ARG A 89 0.05 3.79 -8.52
CA ARG A 89 -0.75 4.69 -7.68
C ARG A 89 -0.44 4.50 -6.20
N VAL A 90 -0.48 3.25 -5.74
CA VAL A 90 -0.19 2.83 -4.36
C VAL A 90 0.62 1.55 -4.38
N LEU A 91 1.60 1.43 -3.49
CA LEU A 91 2.43 0.26 -3.29
C LEU A 91 2.39 -0.13 -1.80
N LEU A 92 1.92 -1.35 -1.54
CA LEU A 92 1.84 -1.98 -0.23
C LEU A 92 2.90 -3.07 -0.14
N ASP A 93 3.63 -3.03 0.95
CA ASP A 93 4.90 -3.75 1.09
C ASP A 93 4.98 -4.51 2.41
N ARG A 94 6.18 -5.02 2.70
CA ARG A 94 6.51 -5.66 3.97
C ARG A 94 6.04 -4.91 5.23
N PRO A 95 6.11 -3.57 5.36
CA PRO A 95 5.55 -2.90 6.54
C PRO A 95 4.04 -3.14 6.69
N PHE A 96 3.30 -3.15 5.59
CA PHE A 96 1.88 -3.50 5.59
C PHE A 96 1.67 -4.98 5.95
N ASP A 97 2.45 -5.90 5.36
CA ASP A 97 2.35 -7.33 5.65
C ASP A 97 2.61 -7.64 7.13
N VAL A 98 3.63 -7.02 7.71
CA VAL A 98 4.01 -7.21 9.12
C VAL A 98 2.95 -6.67 10.06
N ILE A 99 2.42 -5.47 9.80
CA ILE A 99 1.41 -4.84 10.67
C ILE A 99 0.09 -5.61 10.64
N THR A 100 -0.25 -6.21 9.49
CA THR A 100 -1.54 -6.86 9.28
C THR A 100 -1.51 -8.37 9.39
N GLU A 101 -0.32 -8.95 9.67
CA GLU A 101 -0.04 -10.38 9.58
C GLU A 101 -0.62 -10.99 8.29
N SER A 102 -0.39 -10.30 7.17
CA SER A 102 -1.05 -10.63 5.90
C SER A 102 -0.65 -12.03 5.43
N GLN A 103 -1.60 -12.76 4.84
CA GLN A 103 -1.31 -14.08 4.26
C GLN A 103 -1.91 -14.21 2.86
N ILE A 104 -1.09 -14.70 1.94
CA ILE A 104 -1.52 -14.99 0.58
C ILE A 104 -1.97 -16.44 0.49
N ALA A 105 -3.21 -16.66 0.08
CA ALA A 105 -3.78 -17.97 -0.20
C ALA A 105 -4.05 -18.12 -1.70
N ASN A 106 -3.47 -19.15 -2.31
CA ASN A 106 -3.72 -19.50 -3.70
C ASN A 106 -4.72 -20.65 -3.79
N SER A 107 -5.70 -20.54 -4.68
CA SER A 107 -6.68 -21.58 -4.98
C SER A 107 -6.26 -22.43 -6.18
N THR A 108 -6.75 -23.68 -6.21
CA THR A 108 -6.64 -24.57 -7.38
C THR A 108 -7.30 -24.00 -8.64
N GLU A 109 -8.28 -23.10 -8.46
CA GLU A 109 -8.96 -22.38 -9.54
C GLU A 109 -8.18 -21.15 -10.04
N ARG A 110 -6.91 -20.99 -9.65
CA ARG A 110 -6.04 -19.84 -10.01
C ARG A 110 -6.50 -18.49 -9.44
N HIS A 111 -7.45 -18.49 -8.52
CA HIS A 111 -7.75 -17.33 -7.70
C HIS A 111 -6.69 -17.15 -6.61
N GLN A 112 -6.40 -15.91 -6.26
CA GLN A 112 -5.53 -15.58 -5.14
C GLN A 112 -6.28 -14.61 -4.22
N PHE A 113 -6.07 -14.80 -2.91
CA PHE A 113 -6.65 -13.99 -1.87
C PHE A 113 -5.57 -13.53 -0.91
N ILE A 114 -5.78 -12.35 -0.32
CA ILE A 114 -4.99 -11.85 0.80
C ILE A 114 -5.89 -11.72 2.03
N SER A 115 -5.47 -12.31 3.15
CA SER A 115 -6.07 -12.03 4.45
C SER A 115 -5.37 -10.84 5.10
N ILE A 116 -6.13 -9.94 5.70
CA ILE A 116 -5.64 -8.73 6.36
C ILE A 116 -6.30 -8.67 7.73
N THR A 117 -5.49 -8.56 8.78
CA THR A 117 -5.96 -8.46 10.17
C THR A 117 -5.62 -7.09 10.72
N ASP A 118 -6.57 -6.44 11.40
CA ASP A 118 -6.28 -5.24 12.16
C ASP A 118 -5.60 -5.63 13.48
N PRO A 119 -4.34 -5.22 13.73
CA PRO A 119 -3.63 -5.58 14.94
C PRO A 119 -4.25 -4.97 16.22
N ASN A 120 -5.10 -3.93 16.09
CA ASN A 120 -5.69 -3.25 17.24
C ASN A 120 -7.02 -3.88 17.68
N THR A 121 -7.81 -4.38 16.73
CA THR A 121 -9.16 -4.90 16.98
C THR A 121 -9.26 -6.41 16.83
N GLY A 122 -8.32 -7.03 16.11
CA GLY A 122 -8.39 -8.44 15.72
C GLY A 122 -9.40 -8.72 14.60
N GLU A 123 -10.06 -7.71 14.05
CA GLU A 123 -10.93 -7.89 12.89
C GLU A 123 -10.11 -8.33 11.69
N CYS A 124 -10.63 -9.31 10.94
CA CYS A 124 -9.96 -9.89 9.79
C CYS A 124 -10.87 -9.85 8.57
N THR A 125 -10.28 -9.59 7.41
CA THR A 125 -10.94 -9.64 6.11
C THR A 125 -10.13 -10.46 5.13
N SER A 126 -10.79 -11.01 4.11
CA SER A 126 -10.15 -11.68 2.98
C SER A 126 -10.57 -11.00 1.68
N LEU A 127 -9.59 -10.53 0.92
CA LEU A 127 -9.81 -9.84 -0.35
C LEU A 127 -9.26 -10.67 -1.50
N SER A 128 -10.00 -10.73 -2.61
CA SER A 128 -9.46 -11.29 -3.85
C SER A 128 -8.44 -10.33 -4.46
N THR A 129 -7.31 -10.88 -4.93
CA THR A 129 -6.28 -10.13 -5.64
C THR A 129 -6.42 -10.37 -7.15
N TYR A 130 -6.13 -9.36 -7.96
CA TYR A 130 -6.18 -9.46 -9.43
C TYR A 130 -4.91 -8.91 -10.08
N PRO A 131 -4.58 -9.36 -11.31
CA PRO A 131 -3.42 -8.85 -12.06
C PRO A 131 -3.54 -7.36 -12.42
#